data_AF-A0A524CQL4-F1
#
_entry.id   AF-A0A524CQL4-F1
#
_cell.length_a   1.000
_cell.length_b   1.000
_cell.length_c   1.000
_cell.angle_alpha   90.00
_cell.angle_beta   90.00
_cell.angle_gamma   90.00
#
_symmetry.space_group_name_H-M   'P 1'
#
loop_
_entity.id
_entity.type
_entity.pdbx_description
1 polymer ?
#
loop_
_entity_poly.entity_id
_entity_poly.type
_entity_poly.pdbx_seq_one_letter_code
_entity_poly.pdbx_strand_id
1 'polypeptide(L)'
;MSLNEQLFDLERIQQLTQPLDNLEDKLNSISDSFTDIKKVSSNLEGVIEKETAKNISTIITELDSIGKTLFEISESNVNQFLQLKNILIDKYRENFKNKLKRIELNQNNLKTVGLHLIEHKSISKIVYNSTYTPSISVNQWIDLLESLKQNSLFLSSIPKIKEYYLEIVQEKLQIELEKVPENIDPSLIQEFKNIYMKNPVSFRQFLTDFEAKLSEKKLKDKEKLVQEAKELGRLENLKKKQKEQKASYKAYFKYSDKEFQRIIRKKKRKKLSEISKNSDAKPEITDEISEKIEKFKSKFDHRFQNKYMMKHDDETDPIDIIRERKKKKEEEYKEHIDKFKENDIE
;
A
#
# COMPACT_ATOMS: atom_id res chain seq x y z
N MET A 1 12.94 -51.19 15.51
CA MET A 1 13.13 -49.93 16.26
C MET A 1 14.62 -49.64 16.34
N SER A 2 15.14 -48.86 15.40
CA SER A 2 16.48 -48.25 15.48
C SER A 2 16.27 -46.74 15.58
N LEU A 3 16.81 -46.13 16.64
CA LEU A 3 16.62 -44.72 17.00
C LEU A 3 17.23 -43.70 16.01
N ASN A 4 17.75 -44.13 14.86
CA ASN A 4 18.45 -43.25 13.91
C ASN A 4 17.59 -42.74 12.74
N GLU A 5 16.30 -43.05 12.69
CA GLU A 5 15.37 -42.53 11.67
C GLU A 5 14.53 -41.33 12.13
N GLN A 6 14.95 -40.58 13.15
CA GLN A 6 14.49 -39.20 13.42
C GLN A 6 15.05 -38.20 12.39
N LEU A 7 15.08 -38.66 11.13
CA LEU A 7 15.85 -38.16 10.01
C LEU A 7 15.02 -37.11 9.27
N PHE A 8 15.36 -35.84 9.54
CA PHE A 8 14.99 -34.66 8.74
C PHE A 8 13.49 -34.30 8.81
N ASP A 9 13.06 -33.56 9.84
CA ASP A 9 11.70 -33.02 9.95
C ASP A 9 11.64 -31.55 9.53
N LEU A 10 10.59 -31.17 8.80
CA LEU A 10 10.32 -29.78 8.38
C LEU A 10 10.28 -28.82 9.58
N GLU A 11 9.78 -29.26 10.73
CA GLU A 11 9.77 -28.48 11.97
C GLU A 11 11.17 -28.14 12.45
N ARG A 12 12.15 -29.04 12.31
CA ARG A 12 13.55 -28.75 12.67
C ARG A 12 14.19 -27.76 11.70
N ILE A 13 13.88 -27.86 10.40
CA ILE A 13 14.33 -26.87 9.41
C ILE A 13 13.73 -25.50 9.75
N GLN A 14 12.45 -25.47 10.12
CA GLN A 14 11.76 -24.24 10.50
C GLN A 14 12.35 -23.62 11.77
N GLN A 15 12.61 -24.42 12.81
CA GLN A 15 13.29 -23.99 14.03
C GLN A 15 14.70 -23.44 13.77
N LEU A 16 15.46 -24.07 12.87
CA LEU A 16 16.79 -23.58 12.47
C LEU A 16 16.73 -22.26 11.71
N THR A 17 15.62 -21.97 11.04
CA THR A 17 15.45 -20.74 10.24
C THR A 17 14.74 -19.61 11.00
N GLN A 18 14.09 -19.89 12.12
CA GLN A 18 13.40 -18.88 12.94
C GLN A 18 14.31 -17.74 13.45
N PRO A 19 15.60 -17.97 13.79
CA PRO A 19 16.51 -16.89 14.13
C PRO A 19 16.78 -15.91 12.98
N LEU A 20 16.49 -16.30 11.74
CA LEU A 20 16.72 -15.52 10.54
C LEU A 20 15.70 -14.38 10.40
N ASP A 21 14.43 -14.68 10.69
CA ASP A 21 13.37 -13.68 10.74
C ASP A 21 13.70 -12.61 11.80
N ASN A 22 14.18 -13.04 12.97
CA ASN A 22 14.65 -12.13 14.03
C ASN A 22 15.89 -11.31 13.63
N LEU A 23 16.74 -11.85 12.76
CA LEU A 23 17.90 -11.13 12.23
C LEU A 23 17.46 -10.08 11.22
N GLU A 24 16.54 -10.40 10.31
CA GLU A 24 15.95 -9.46 9.35
C GLU A 24 15.27 -8.28 10.06
N ASP A 25 14.47 -8.55 11.10
CA ASP A 25 13.81 -7.51 11.90
C ASP A 25 14.82 -6.58 12.60
N LYS A 26 15.90 -7.13 13.15
CA LYS A 26 16.98 -6.34 13.78
C LYS A 26 17.75 -5.52 12.75
N LEU A 27 17.96 -6.07 11.56
CA LEU A 27 18.65 -5.40 10.46
C LEU A 27 17.85 -4.17 9.99
N ASN A 28 16.53 -4.34 9.85
CA ASN A 28 15.61 -3.25 9.55
C ASN A 28 15.60 -2.18 10.66
N SER A 29 15.55 -2.62 11.93
CA SER A 29 15.59 -1.70 13.09
C SER A 29 16.89 -0.87 13.15
N ILE A 30 18.02 -1.48 12.80
CA ILE A 30 19.31 -0.78 12.71
C ILE A 30 19.27 0.27 11.59
N SER A 31 18.76 -0.10 10.41
CA SER A 31 18.59 0.83 9.29
C SER A 31 17.74 2.05 9.68
N ASP A 32 16.59 1.81 10.33
CA ASP A 32 15.70 2.88 10.79
C ASP A 32 16.38 3.79 11.80
N SER A 33 17.09 3.21 12.78
CA SER A 33 17.86 3.97 13.79
C SER A 33 18.92 4.87 13.15
N PHE A 34 19.59 4.39 12.09
CA PHE A 34 20.56 5.20 11.33
C PHE A 34 19.89 6.34 10.56
N THR A 35 18.67 6.14 10.03
CA THR A 35 17.93 7.24 9.39
C THR A 35 17.54 8.33 10.39
N ASP A 36 17.20 7.95 11.62
CA ASP A 36 16.82 8.90 12.66
C ASP A 36 18.03 9.68 13.20
N ILE A 37 19.19 9.03 13.35
CA ILE A 37 20.45 9.72 13.70
C ILE A 37 20.80 10.77 12.63
N LYS A 38 20.65 10.47 11.35
CA LYS A 38 20.88 11.43 10.26
C LYS A 38 19.91 12.61 10.28
N LYS A 39 18.63 12.39 10.60
CA LYS A 39 17.64 13.47 10.76
C LYS A 39 18.02 14.38 11.93
N VAL A 40 18.36 13.78 13.08
CA VAL A 40 18.78 14.53 14.27
C VAL A 40 20.03 15.36 13.99
N SER A 41 21.01 14.82 13.26
CA SER A 41 22.21 15.57 12.92
C SER A 41 21.94 16.75 11.99
N SER A 42 21.09 16.58 10.97
CA SER A 42 20.70 17.68 10.08
C SER A 42 19.96 18.81 10.80
N ASN A 43 19.28 18.51 11.93
CA ASN A 43 18.60 19.51 12.75
C ASN A 43 19.57 20.23 13.71
N LEU A 44 20.72 19.64 14.02
CA LEU A 44 21.75 20.22 14.88
C LEU A 44 22.75 21.09 14.11
N GLU A 45 22.86 20.91 12.78
CA GLU A 45 23.60 21.80 11.88
C GLU A 45 22.97 23.22 11.86
N GLY A 46 23.47 24.08 12.75
CA GLY A 46 23.04 25.48 12.87
C GLY A 46 22.81 25.95 14.30
N VAL A 47 22.73 25.03 15.27
CA VAL A 47 22.51 25.34 16.69
C VAL A 47 23.80 25.26 17.52
N ILE A 48 24.77 24.45 17.08
CA ILE A 48 26.00 24.15 17.83
C ILE A 48 27.20 24.88 17.21
N GLU A 49 28.23 25.17 18.02
CA GLU A 49 29.52 25.71 17.57
C GLU A 49 30.12 24.89 16.40
N LYS A 50 30.81 25.59 15.49
CA LYS A 50 31.31 24.99 14.25
C LYS A 50 32.25 23.80 14.47
N GLU A 51 33.03 23.81 15.55
CA GLU A 51 34.02 22.78 15.84
C GLU A 51 33.36 21.50 16.41
N THR A 52 32.40 21.65 17.32
CA THR A 52 31.59 20.55 17.82
C THR A 52 30.68 19.98 16.74
N ALA A 53 30.11 20.82 15.87
CA ALA A 53 29.36 20.37 14.69
C ALA A 53 30.23 19.54 13.73
N LYS A 54 31.50 19.92 13.54
CA LYS A 54 32.46 19.18 12.72
C LYS A 54 32.84 17.82 13.34
N ASN A 55 33.01 17.76 14.65
CA ASN A 55 33.28 16.50 15.36
C ASN A 55 32.07 15.55 15.31
N ILE A 56 30.87 16.11 15.47
CA ILE A 56 29.61 15.35 15.34
C ILE A 56 29.46 14.81 13.92
N SER A 57 29.73 15.61 12.88
CA SER A 57 29.62 15.15 11.50
C SER A 57 30.64 14.05 11.17
N THR A 58 31.88 14.14 11.65
CA THR A 58 32.85 13.04 11.50
C THR A 58 32.39 11.75 12.17
N ILE A 59 31.89 11.84 13.41
CA ILE A 59 31.36 10.67 14.14
C ILE A 59 30.18 10.06 13.38
N ILE A 60 29.29 10.87 12.82
CA ILE A 60 28.16 10.38 12.03
C ILE A 60 28.62 9.71 10.74
N THR A 61 29.64 10.25 10.06
CA THR A 61 30.17 9.60 8.84
C THR A 61 30.85 8.28 9.16
N GLU A 62 31.58 8.18 10.27
CA GLU A 62 32.16 6.92 10.74
C GLU A 62 31.05 5.92 11.09
N LEU A 63 30.04 6.35 11.85
CA LEU A 63 28.87 5.55 12.17
C LEU A 63 28.13 5.08 10.91
N ASP A 64 27.93 5.93 9.91
CA ASP A 64 27.30 5.56 8.63
C ASP A 64 28.13 4.52 7.87
N SER A 65 29.45 4.62 7.91
CA SER A 65 30.33 3.62 7.28
C SER A 65 30.28 2.27 8.01
N ILE A 66 30.22 2.28 9.35
CA ILE A 66 30.04 1.08 10.17
C ILE A 66 28.65 0.47 9.93
N GLY A 67 27.61 1.31 9.85
CA GLY A 67 26.25 0.88 9.54
C GLY A 67 26.15 0.18 8.19
N LYS A 68 26.74 0.77 7.13
CA LYS A 68 26.77 0.17 5.78
C LYS A 68 27.51 -1.16 5.75
N THR A 69 28.70 -1.22 6.35
CA THR A 69 29.48 -2.47 6.39
C THR A 69 28.76 -3.57 7.18
N LEU A 70 28.12 -3.23 8.30
CA LEU A 70 27.28 -4.17 9.07
C LEU A 70 26.07 -4.63 8.26
N PHE A 71 25.42 -3.74 7.52
CA PHE A 71 24.29 -4.07 6.65
C PHE A 71 24.70 -5.06 5.56
N GLU A 72 25.78 -4.76 4.83
CA GLU A 72 26.30 -5.63 3.76
C GLU A 72 26.70 -7.02 4.28
N ILE A 73 27.40 -7.09 5.42
CA ILE A 73 27.77 -8.37 6.04
C ILE A 73 26.52 -9.14 6.46
N SER A 74 25.55 -8.46 7.06
CA SER A 74 24.33 -9.10 7.55
C SER A 74 23.46 -9.60 6.40
N GLU A 75 23.31 -8.82 5.33
CA GLU A 75 22.60 -9.22 4.12
C GLU A 75 23.26 -10.43 3.43
N SER A 76 24.59 -10.42 3.33
CA SER A 76 25.35 -11.57 2.80
C SER A 76 25.10 -12.83 3.62
N ASN A 77 25.12 -12.72 4.96
CA ASN A 77 24.86 -13.85 5.85
C ASN A 77 23.41 -14.36 5.73
N VAL A 78 22.42 -13.46 5.71
CA VAL A 78 21.00 -13.81 5.49
C VAL A 78 20.85 -14.60 4.19
N ASN A 79 21.45 -14.12 3.10
CA ASN A 79 21.42 -14.78 1.81
C ASN A 79 22.06 -16.18 1.83
N GLN A 80 23.21 -16.35 2.49
CA GLN A 80 23.85 -17.66 2.66
C GLN A 80 22.97 -18.64 3.44
N PHE A 81 22.33 -18.17 4.52
CA PHE A 81 21.41 -19.01 5.28
C PHE A 81 20.14 -19.38 4.50
N LEU A 82 19.60 -18.46 3.68
CA LEU A 82 18.48 -18.76 2.79
C LEU A 82 18.85 -19.82 1.75
N GLN A 83 20.07 -19.77 1.19
CA GLN A 83 20.57 -20.82 0.30
C GLN A 83 20.67 -22.16 1.04
N LEU A 84 21.19 -22.16 2.27
CA LEU A 84 21.27 -23.36 3.09
C LEU A 84 19.88 -23.93 3.39
N LYS A 85 18.90 -23.09 3.74
CA LYS A 85 17.49 -23.47 3.94
C LYS A 85 16.92 -24.16 2.70
N ASN A 86 17.13 -23.59 1.52
CA ASN A 86 16.64 -24.18 0.26
C ASN A 86 17.27 -25.56 0.00
N ILE A 87 18.58 -25.69 0.21
CA ILE A 87 19.29 -26.97 0.07
C ILE A 87 18.72 -28.02 1.04
N LEU A 88 18.43 -27.64 2.29
CA LEU A 88 17.81 -28.55 3.26
C LEU A 88 16.41 -28.97 2.81
N ILE A 89 15.57 -28.03 2.37
CA ILE A 89 14.20 -28.31 1.90
C ILE A 89 14.21 -29.27 0.71
N ASP A 90 15.10 -29.08 -0.26
CA ASP A 90 15.18 -29.94 -1.43
C ASP A 90 15.64 -31.35 -1.07
N LYS A 91 16.63 -31.48 -0.18
CA LYS A 91 17.03 -32.79 0.38
C LYS A 91 15.89 -33.48 1.14
N TYR A 92 15.11 -32.72 1.92
CA TYR A 92 13.92 -33.26 2.60
C TYR A 92 12.91 -33.79 1.58
N ARG A 93 12.58 -33.01 0.55
CA ARG A 93 11.63 -33.41 -0.50
C ARG A 93 12.08 -34.67 -1.23
N GLU A 94 13.36 -34.76 -1.56
CA GLU A 94 13.92 -35.94 -2.21
C GLU A 94 13.85 -37.18 -1.30
N ASN A 95 14.22 -37.03 -0.02
CA ASN A 95 14.11 -38.11 0.96
C ASN A 95 12.65 -38.54 1.16
N PHE A 96 11.72 -37.60 1.27
CA PHE A 96 10.29 -37.87 1.39
C PHE A 96 9.76 -38.59 0.14
N LYS A 97 10.13 -38.17 -1.07
CA LYS A 97 9.78 -38.85 -2.31
C LYS A 97 10.32 -40.28 -2.34
N ASN A 98 11.54 -40.52 -1.85
CA ASN A 98 12.12 -41.85 -1.75
C ASN A 98 11.45 -42.70 -0.67
N LYS A 99 11.05 -42.12 0.47
CA LYS A 99 10.20 -42.79 1.46
C LYS A 99 8.86 -43.19 0.84
N LEU A 100 8.16 -42.27 0.16
CA LEU A 100 6.89 -42.56 -0.51
C LEU A 100 7.03 -43.70 -1.54
N LYS A 101 8.10 -43.74 -2.33
CA LYS A 101 8.39 -44.85 -3.25
C LYS A 101 8.55 -46.19 -2.55
N ARG A 102 9.01 -46.20 -1.30
CA ARG A 102 9.27 -47.40 -0.48
C ARG A 102 8.08 -47.82 0.36
N ILE A 103 7.01 -47.02 0.43
CA ILE A 103 5.77 -47.42 1.09
C ILE A 103 5.07 -48.43 0.16
N GLU A 104 5.49 -49.69 0.25
CA GLU A 104 4.68 -50.82 -0.17
C GLU A 104 3.61 -51.01 0.90
N LEU A 105 2.38 -50.59 0.58
CA LEU A 105 1.24 -50.84 1.46
C LEU A 105 1.04 -52.36 1.58
N ASN A 106 0.80 -52.85 2.81
CA ASN A 106 0.57 -54.26 3.07
C ASN A 106 -0.62 -54.75 2.24
N GLN A 107 -0.31 -55.52 1.18
CA GLN A 107 -1.28 -55.96 0.17
C GLN A 107 -2.46 -56.72 0.78
N ASN A 108 -2.25 -57.40 1.91
CA ASN A 108 -3.31 -58.15 2.60
C ASN A 108 -4.33 -57.24 3.31
N ASN A 109 -3.86 -56.15 3.94
CA ASN A 109 -4.74 -55.18 4.59
C ASN A 109 -5.49 -54.33 3.55
N LEU A 110 -4.83 -53.98 2.44
CA LEU A 110 -5.48 -53.31 1.31
C LEU A 110 -6.52 -54.18 0.63
N LYS A 111 -6.26 -55.47 0.48
CA LYS A 111 -7.22 -56.42 -0.10
C LYS A 111 -8.46 -56.55 0.79
N THR A 112 -8.30 -56.67 2.11
CA THR A 112 -9.42 -56.75 3.05
C THR A 112 -10.25 -55.47 3.06
N VAL A 113 -9.60 -54.30 3.14
CA VAL A 113 -10.30 -52.99 3.06
C VAL A 113 -10.95 -52.79 1.69
N GLY A 114 -10.25 -53.12 0.60
CA GLY A 114 -10.75 -52.96 -0.76
C GLY A 114 -11.94 -53.87 -1.08
N LEU A 115 -11.92 -55.13 -0.60
CA LEU A 115 -13.05 -56.06 -0.74
C LEU A 115 -14.28 -55.52 0.01
N HIS A 116 -14.10 -55.05 1.24
CA HIS A 116 -15.17 -54.42 2.02
C HIS A 116 -15.76 -53.19 1.32
N LEU A 117 -14.93 -52.32 0.74
CA LEU A 117 -15.40 -51.14 0.02
C LEU A 117 -16.16 -51.48 -1.28
N ILE A 118 -15.78 -52.57 -1.96
CA ILE A 118 -16.51 -53.10 -3.13
C ILE A 118 -17.87 -53.67 -2.73
N GLU A 119 -17.92 -54.45 -1.64
CA GLU A 119 -19.18 -54.98 -1.10
C GLU A 119 -20.16 -53.84 -0.78
N HIS A 120 -19.66 -52.72 -0.26
CA HIS A 120 -20.45 -51.51 0.01
C HIS A 120 -20.64 -50.56 -1.19
N LYS A 121 -20.26 -50.97 -2.42
CA LYS A 121 -20.38 -50.20 -3.68
C LYS A 121 -19.74 -48.79 -3.67
N SER A 122 -18.82 -48.54 -2.73
CA SER A 122 -18.10 -47.27 -2.63
C SER A 122 -17.00 -47.14 -3.68
N ILE A 123 -16.43 -48.27 -4.12
CA ILE A 123 -15.42 -48.35 -5.19
C ILE A 123 -15.71 -49.53 -6.12
N SER A 124 -15.29 -49.44 -7.38
CA SER A 124 -15.48 -50.48 -8.39
C SER A 124 -14.29 -51.42 -8.58
N LYS A 125 -13.09 -51.02 -8.12
CA LYS A 125 -11.85 -51.78 -8.28
C LYS A 125 -10.84 -51.48 -7.17
N ILE A 126 -10.15 -52.51 -6.69
CA ILE A 126 -9.02 -52.38 -5.77
C ILE A 126 -7.78 -51.98 -6.57
N VAL A 127 -7.17 -50.84 -6.23
CA VAL A 127 -5.87 -50.44 -6.76
C VAL A 127 -4.81 -50.91 -5.76
N TYR A 128 -4.12 -52.01 -6.08
CA TYR A 128 -3.21 -52.69 -5.16
C TYR A 128 -1.92 -51.92 -4.85
N ASN A 129 -1.54 -50.99 -5.71
CA ASN A 129 -0.36 -50.15 -5.52
C ASN A 129 -0.82 -48.70 -5.43
N SER A 130 -0.36 -47.97 -4.42
CA SER A 130 -0.30 -46.51 -4.52
C SER A 130 0.65 -46.19 -5.66
N THR A 131 0.12 -46.07 -6.88
CA THR A 131 0.90 -45.62 -8.02
C THR A 131 1.27 -44.18 -7.74
N TYR A 132 2.51 -43.97 -7.29
CA TYR A 132 3.15 -42.69 -7.47
C TYR A 132 3.27 -42.50 -8.98
N THR A 133 2.24 -41.91 -9.57
CA THR A 133 2.27 -41.47 -10.95
C THR A 133 2.83 -40.05 -10.89
N PRO A 134 4.10 -39.82 -11.27
CA PRO A 134 4.59 -38.45 -11.38
C PRO A 134 3.64 -37.71 -12.32
N SER A 135 3.17 -36.53 -11.91
CA SER A 135 2.44 -35.66 -12.82
C SER A 135 3.29 -35.47 -14.07
N ILE A 136 2.67 -35.67 -15.23
CA ILE A 136 3.28 -35.41 -16.53
C ILE A 136 3.86 -34.00 -16.52
N SER A 137 5.11 -33.84 -16.94
CA SER A 137 5.74 -32.51 -16.99
C SER A 137 5.02 -31.62 -18.01
N VAL A 138 5.11 -30.30 -17.85
CA VAL A 138 4.44 -29.36 -18.78
C VAL A 138 4.86 -29.62 -20.23
N ASN A 139 6.14 -29.94 -20.46
CA ASN A 139 6.66 -30.25 -21.80
C ASN A 139 6.01 -31.51 -22.38
N GLN A 140 5.88 -32.57 -21.56
CA GLN A 140 5.22 -33.81 -22.00
C GLN A 140 3.72 -33.61 -22.27
N TRP A 141 3.05 -32.68 -21.58
CA TRP A 141 1.68 -32.28 -21.90
C TRP A 141 1.58 -31.61 -23.27
N ILE A 142 2.54 -30.75 -23.61
CA ILE A 142 2.61 -30.09 -24.91
C ILE A 142 2.85 -31.12 -26.01
N ASP A 143 3.81 -32.02 -25.83
CA ASP A 143 4.12 -33.08 -26.79
C ASP A 143 2.92 -34.01 -27.02
N LEU A 144 2.19 -34.33 -25.94
CA LEU A 144 0.98 -35.14 -26.01
C LEU A 144 -0.14 -34.40 -26.74
N LEU A 145 -0.33 -33.10 -26.48
CA LEU A 145 -1.30 -32.28 -27.22
C LEU A 145 -0.96 -32.18 -28.71
N GLU A 146 0.32 -32.04 -29.07
CA GLU A 146 0.76 -32.05 -30.47
C GLU A 146 0.53 -33.40 -31.14
N SER A 147 0.84 -34.48 -30.42
CA SER A 147 0.59 -35.84 -30.89
C SER A 147 -0.91 -36.12 -31.09
N LEU A 148 -1.76 -35.62 -30.18
CA LEU A 148 -3.21 -35.73 -30.31
C LEU A 148 -3.75 -34.91 -31.50
N LYS A 149 -3.16 -33.74 -31.79
CA LYS A 149 -3.52 -32.96 -32.99
C LYS A 149 -3.21 -33.69 -34.30
N GLN A 150 -2.24 -34.60 -34.30
CA GLN A 150 -1.89 -35.40 -35.49
C GLN A 150 -2.67 -36.72 -35.58
N ASN A 151 -3.36 -37.11 -34.50
CA ASN A 151 -4.08 -38.38 -34.43
C ASN A 151 -5.46 -38.29 -35.08
N SER A 152 -5.66 -39.03 -36.17
CA SER A 152 -6.91 -39.04 -36.95
C SER A 152 -8.12 -39.58 -36.18
N LEU A 153 -7.94 -40.55 -35.27
CA LEU A 153 -9.01 -41.06 -34.41
C LEU A 153 -9.44 -40.04 -33.37
N PHE A 154 -8.49 -39.32 -32.78
CA PHE A 154 -8.79 -38.21 -31.87
C PHE A 154 -9.52 -37.09 -32.60
N LEU A 155 -9.00 -36.64 -33.74
CA LEU A 155 -9.63 -35.59 -34.55
C LEU A 155 -11.04 -35.95 -35.01
N SER A 156 -11.29 -37.21 -35.40
CA SER A 156 -12.63 -37.69 -35.78
C SER A 156 -13.56 -37.89 -34.58
N SER A 157 -13.03 -37.99 -33.36
CA SER A 157 -13.82 -38.05 -32.12
C SER A 157 -14.24 -36.68 -31.61
N ILE A 158 -13.47 -35.62 -31.88
CA ILE A 158 -13.82 -34.24 -31.51
C ILE A 158 -15.22 -33.80 -32.00
N PRO A 159 -15.62 -33.98 -33.28
CA PRO A 159 -16.96 -33.59 -33.72
C PRO A 159 -18.05 -34.39 -33.02
N LYS A 160 -17.85 -35.70 -32.80
CA LYS A 160 -18.80 -36.55 -32.05
C LYS A 160 -18.97 -36.08 -30.61
N ILE A 161 -17.86 -35.69 -29.96
CA ILE A 161 -17.89 -35.13 -28.61
C ILE A 161 -18.60 -33.77 -28.59
N LYS A 162 -18.42 -32.94 -29.63
CA LYS A 162 -19.13 -31.66 -29.76
C LYS A 162 -20.64 -31.88 -29.93
N GLU A 163 -21.05 -32.82 -30.78
CA GLU A 163 -22.45 -33.18 -30.97
C GLU A 163 -23.07 -33.67 -29.66
N TYR A 164 -22.43 -34.62 -28.99
CA TYR A 164 -22.88 -35.13 -27.69
C TYR A 164 -22.95 -34.04 -26.61
N TYR A 165 -21.98 -33.11 -26.60
CA TYR A 165 -22.03 -31.95 -25.70
C TYR A 165 -23.22 -31.04 -25.99
N LEU A 166 -23.51 -30.77 -27.27
CA LEU A 166 -24.67 -29.98 -27.67
C LEU A 166 -25.98 -30.65 -27.25
N GLU A 167 -26.09 -31.99 -27.39
CA GLU A 167 -27.22 -32.76 -26.90
C GLU A 167 -27.42 -32.59 -25.38
N ILE A 168 -26.36 -32.76 -24.58
CA ILE A 168 -26.42 -32.54 -23.13
C ILE A 168 -26.84 -31.11 -22.78
N VAL A 169 -26.31 -30.11 -23.49
CA VAL A 169 -26.66 -28.70 -23.25
C VAL A 169 -28.12 -28.44 -23.59
N GLN A 170 -28.65 -29.05 -24.66
CA GLN A 170 -30.06 -28.95 -25.03
C GLN A 170 -30.99 -29.61 -24.02
N GLU A 171 -30.66 -30.80 -23.54
CA GLU A 171 -31.40 -31.49 -22.47
C GLU A 171 -31.46 -30.64 -21.21
N LYS A 172 -30.30 -30.10 -20.77
CA LYS A 172 -30.24 -29.22 -19.60
C LYS A 172 -31.00 -27.91 -19.81
N LEU A 173 -30.97 -27.36 -21.01
CA LEU A 173 -31.74 -26.17 -21.36
C LEU A 173 -33.25 -26.45 -21.27
N GLN A 174 -33.72 -27.61 -21.72
CA GLN A 174 -35.13 -28.01 -21.58
C GLN A 174 -35.53 -28.11 -20.10
N ILE A 175 -34.72 -28.79 -19.28
CA ILE A 175 -34.95 -28.90 -17.83
C ILE A 175 -35.00 -27.53 -17.14
N GLU A 176 -34.17 -26.58 -17.56
CA GLU A 176 -34.18 -25.22 -17.01
C GLU A 176 -35.37 -24.40 -17.52
N LEU A 177 -35.81 -24.59 -18.77
CA LEU A 177 -36.98 -23.93 -19.33
C LEU A 177 -38.28 -24.40 -18.67
N GLU A 178 -38.39 -25.66 -18.28
CA GLU A 178 -39.52 -26.20 -17.51
C GLU A 178 -39.67 -25.54 -16.12
N LYS A 179 -38.59 -24.97 -15.58
CA LYS A 179 -38.60 -24.26 -14.29
C LYS A 179 -38.98 -22.79 -14.42
N VAL A 180 -39.15 -22.27 -15.64
CA VAL A 180 -39.49 -20.87 -15.91
C VAL A 180 -41.01 -20.68 -15.68
N PRO A 181 -41.43 -19.71 -14.84
CA PRO A 181 -42.84 -19.37 -14.68
C PRO A 181 -43.52 -18.98 -16.01
N GLU A 182 -44.75 -19.44 -16.22
CA GLU A 182 -45.52 -19.22 -17.46
C GLU A 182 -45.77 -17.73 -17.81
N ASN A 183 -45.62 -16.82 -16.83
CA ASN A 183 -45.89 -15.39 -16.96
C ASN A 183 -44.70 -14.55 -17.48
N ILE A 184 -43.61 -15.19 -17.92
CA ILE A 184 -42.39 -14.49 -18.34
C ILE A 184 -42.45 -14.15 -19.83
N ASP A 185 -41.98 -12.94 -20.17
CA ASP A 185 -41.94 -12.43 -21.54
C ASP A 185 -41.20 -13.41 -22.48
N PRO A 186 -41.83 -13.85 -23.59
CA PRO A 186 -41.20 -14.69 -24.61
C PRO A 186 -39.86 -14.15 -25.12
N SER A 187 -39.66 -12.82 -25.12
CA SER A 187 -38.41 -12.19 -25.54
C SER A 187 -37.25 -12.50 -24.58
N LEU A 188 -37.48 -12.48 -23.26
CA LEU A 188 -36.48 -12.83 -22.25
C LEU A 188 -36.11 -14.32 -22.29
N ILE A 189 -37.08 -15.17 -22.63
CA ILE A 189 -36.86 -16.61 -22.79
C ILE A 189 -35.95 -16.89 -24.01
N GLN A 190 -36.10 -16.13 -25.10
CA GLN A 190 -35.19 -16.24 -26.26
C GLN A 190 -33.78 -15.72 -25.94
N GLU A 191 -33.66 -14.60 -25.22
CA GLU A 191 -32.36 -14.09 -24.78
C GLU A 191 -31.65 -15.07 -23.84
N PHE A 192 -32.39 -15.69 -22.91
CA PHE A 192 -31.88 -16.74 -22.04
C PHE A 192 -31.35 -17.94 -22.83
N LYS A 193 -32.11 -18.46 -23.82
CA LYS A 193 -31.67 -19.57 -24.68
C LYS A 193 -30.35 -19.24 -25.39
N ASN A 194 -30.23 -18.04 -25.93
CA ASN A 194 -29.03 -17.59 -26.64
C ASN A 194 -27.81 -17.47 -25.71
N ILE A 195 -28.01 -17.06 -24.47
CA ILE A 195 -26.95 -16.93 -23.46
C ILE A 195 -26.56 -18.30 -22.92
N TYR A 196 -27.54 -19.17 -22.65
CA TYR A 196 -27.33 -20.53 -22.15
C TYR A 196 -26.49 -21.39 -23.11
N MET A 197 -26.73 -21.24 -24.42
CA MET A 197 -25.94 -21.93 -25.46
C MET A 197 -24.47 -21.48 -25.51
N LYS A 198 -24.17 -20.25 -25.07
CA LYS A 198 -22.79 -19.75 -24.97
C LYS A 198 -22.15 -20.13 -23.65
N ASN A 199 -22.88 -19.95 -22.55
CA ASN A 199 -22.46 -20.27 -21.19
C ASN A 199 -23.66 -20.85 -20.42
N PRO A 200 -23.62 -22.13 -20.01
CA PRO A 200 -24.72 -22.73 -19.28
C PRO A 200 -24.84 -22.10 -17.88
N VAL A 201 -25.90 -21.31 -17.68
CA VAL A 201 -26.22 -20.61 -16.42
C VAL A 201 -27.68 -20.84 -16.05
N SER A 202 -27.99 -20.89 -14.76
CA SER A 202 -29.39 -21.06 -14.34
C SER A 202 -30.25 -19.84 -14.70
N PHE A 203 -31.56 -20.04 -14.91
CA PHE A 203 -32.47 -18.94 -15.26
C PHE A 203 -32.51 -17.84 -14.19
N ARG A 204 -32.36 -18.20 -12.91
CA ARG A 204 -32.28 -17.25 -11.79
C ARG A 204 -31.03 -16.37 -11.85
N GLN A 205 -29.88 -16.95 -12.18
CA GLN A 205 -28.63 -16.21 -12.35
C GLN A 205 -28.69 -15.28 -13.56
N PHE A 206 -29.34 -15.71 -14.64
CA PHE A 206 -29.59 -14.86 -15.79
C PHE A 206 -30.43 -13.63 -15.42
N LEU A 207 -31.49 -13.80 -14.61
CA LEU A 207 -32.30 -12.66 -14.15
C LEU A 207 -31.50 -11.69 -13.29
N THR A 208 -30.70 -12.17 -12.34
CA THR A 208 -29.86 -11.28 -11.50
C THR A 208 -28.84 -10.50 -12.32
N ASP A 209 -28.24 -11.13 -13.33
CA ASP A 209 -27.27 -10.47 -14.22
C ASP A 209 -27.94 -9.46 -15.15
N PHE A 210 -29.17 -9.76 -15.58
CA PHE A 210 -29.98 -8.85 -16.40
C PHE A 210 -30.41 -7.60 -15.60
N GLU A 211 -30.84 -7.80 -14.35
CA GLU A 211 -31.18 -6.72 -13.42
C GLU A 211 -29.96 -5.83 -13.07
N ALA A 212 -28.79 -6.45 -12.87
CA ALA A 212 -27.54 -5.72 -12.64
C ALA A 212 -27.17 -4.84 -13.84
N LYS A 213 -27.26 -5.37 -15.07
CA LYS A 213 -26.99 -4.62 -16.31
C LYS A 213 -27.97 -3.47 -16.53
N LEU A 214 -29.25 -3.65 -16.18
CA LEU A 214 -30.24 -2.56 -16.22
C LEU A 214 -29.93 -1.47 -15.19
N SER A 215 -29.45 -1.85 -14.01
CA SER A 215 -29.10 -0.92 -12.93
C SER A 215 -27.87 -0.08 -13.27
N GLU A 216 -26.85 -0.66 -13.90
CA GLU A 216 -25.68 0.08 -14.39
C GLU A 216 -26.01 1.11 -15.48
N LYS A 217 -26.90 0.77 -16.41
CA LYS A 217 -27.34 1.72 -17.44
C LYS A 217 -28.04 2.92 -16.82
N LYS A 218 -28.95 2.70 -15.85
CA LYS A 218 -29.62 3.77 -15.10
C LYS A 218 -28.65 4.66 -14.31
N LEU A 219 -27.57 4.09 -13.76
CA LEU A 219 -26.52 4.84 -13.08
C LEU A 219 -25.73 5.74 -14.04
N LYS A 220 -25.33 5.21 -15.21
CA LYS A 220 -24.61 5.97 -16.24
C LYS A 220 -25.42 7.15 -16.77
N ASP A 221 -26.74 6.98 -16.93
CA ASP A 221 -27.60 8.07 -17.37
C ASP A 221 -27.73 9.18 -16.30
N LYS A 222 -27.77 8.81 -15.01
CA LYS A 222 -27.73 9.79 -13.91
C LYS A 222 -26.39 10.52 -13.83
N GLU A 223 -25.27 9.84 -14.04
CA GLU A 223 -23.95 10.46 -14.05
C GLU A 223 -23.80 11.48 -15.18
N LYS A 224 -24.33 11.18 -16.38
CA LYS A 224 -24.35 12.12 -17.51
C LYS A 224 -25.14 13.38 -17.18
N LEU A 225 -26.33 13.26 -16.58
CA LEU A 225 -27.12 14.42 -16.15
C LEU A 225 -26.37 15.29 -15.12
N VAL A 226 -25.64 14.67 -14.19
CA VAL A 226 -24.82 15.39 -13.21
C VAL A 226 -23.64 16.10 -13.88
N GLN A 227 -23.01 15.48 -14.88
CA GLN A 227 -21.92 16.11 -15.64
C GLN A 227 -22.42 17.30 -16.46
N GLU A 228 -23.54 17.16 -17.17
CA GLU A 228 -24.17 18.25 -17.93
C GLU A 228 -24.54 19.44 -17.02
N ALA A 229 -25.08 19.18 -15.83
CA ALA A 229 -25.37 20.23 -14.85
C ALA A 229 -24.09 20.95 -14.35
N LYS A 230 -23.00 20.20 -14.13
CA LYS A 230 -21.70 20.78 -13.76
C LYS A 230 -21.11 21.63 -14.89
N GLU A 231 -21.27 21.21 -16.13
CA GLU A 231 -20.81 21.97 -17.30
C GLU A 231 -21.59 23.27 -17.49
N LEU A 232 -22.92 23.23 -17.32
CA LEU A 232 -23.76 24.43 -17.33
C LEU A 232 -23.34 25.41 -16.23
N GLY A 233 -23.09 24.93 -15.00
CA GLY A 233 -22.59 25.76 -13.91
C GLY A 233 -21.21 26.38 -14.19
N ARG A 234 -20.31 25.62 -14.83
CA ARG A 234 -19.00 26.14 -15.28
C ARG A 234 -19.15 27.22 -16.35
N LEU A 235 -20.03 27.02 -17.33
CA LEU A 235 -20.31 27.99 -18.39
C LEU A 235 -20.90 29.30 -17.83
N GLU A 236 -21.80 29.23 -16.86
CA GLU A 236 -22.33 30.42 -16.19
C GLU A 236 -21.25 31.20 -15.42
N ASN A 237 -20.37 30.49 -14.71
CA ASN A 237 -19.26 31.10 -14.00
C ASN A 237 -18.26 31.76 -14.96
N LEU A 238 -17.99 31.15 -16.11
CA LEU A 238 -17.17 31.73 -17.15
C LEU A 238 -17.82 32.99 -17.75
N LYS A 239 -19.14 32.97 -18.00
CA LYS A 239 -19.90 34.15 -18.46
C LYS A 239 -19.83 35.29 -17.44
N LYS A 240 -19.93 35.00 -16.13
CA LYS A 240 -19.78 36.01 -15.06
C LYS A 240 -18.37 36.61 -15.07
N LYS A 241 -17.32 35.77 -15.11
CA LYS A 241 -15.92 36.24 -15.19
C LYS A 241 -15.66 37.10 -16.42
N GLN A 242 -16.18 36.73 -17.59
CA GLN A 242 -16.05 37.54 -18.80
C GLN A 242 -16.75 38.90 -18.67
N LYS A 243 -17.95 38.95 -18.07
CA LYS A 243 -18.65 40.21 -17.79
C LYS A 243 -17.86 41.11 -16.85
N GLU A 244 -17.27 40.54 -15.79
CA GLU A 244 -16.42 41.26 -14.84
C GLU A 244 -15.13 41.80 -15.48
N GLN A 245 -14.47 41.00 -16.32
CA GLN A 245 -13.29 41.42 -17.08
C GLN A 245 -13.63 42.56 -18.04
N LYS A 246 -14.72 42.46 -18.81
CA LYS A 246 -15.19 43.55 -19.69
C LYS A 246 -15.51 44.82 -18.92
N ALA A 247 -16.13 44.70 -17.75
CA ALA A 247 -16.43 45.84 -16.88
C ALA A 247 -15.15 46.48 -16.31
N SER A 248 -14.16 45.67 -15.90
CA SER A 248 -12.85 46.15 -15.44
C SER A 248 -12.08 46.84 -16.55
N TYR A 249 -12.09 46.29 -17.76
CA TYR A 249 -11.45 46.89 -18.93
C TYR A 249 -12.08 48.23 -19.29
N LYS A 250 -13.41 48.32 -19.36
CA LYS A 250 -14.11 49.60 -19.57
C LYS A 250 -13.81 50.64 -18.48
N ALA A 251 -13.63 50.21 -17.24
CA ALA A 251 -13.27 51.10 -16.15
C ALA A 251 -11.83 51.63 -16.26
N TYR A 252 -10.89 50.84 -16.82
CA TYR A 252 -9.50 51.26 -17.04
C TYR A 252 -9.40 52.48 -17.96
N PHE A 253 -10.17 52.51 -19.05
CA PHE A 253 -10.19 53.67 -19.96
C PHE A 253 -10.94 54.88 -19.41
N LYS A 254 -11.76 54.72 -18.36
CA LYS A 254 -12.59 55.78 -17.82
C LYS A 254 -11.92 56.59 -16.70
N TYR A 255 -10.98 55.99 -15.97
CA TYR A 255 -10.35 56.60 -14.80
C TYR A 255 -8.83 56.73 -14.98
N SER A 256 -8.20 57.69 -14.31
CA SER A 256 -6.73 57.74 -14.26
C SER A 256 -6.15 56.53 -13.53
N ASP A 257 -4.91 56.15 -13.85
CA ASP A 257 -4.27 54.94 -13.30
C ASP A 257 -4.30 54.87 -11.76
N LYS A 258 -4.08 56.01 -11.09
CA LYS A 258 -4.14 56.10 -9.62
C LYS A 258 -5.54 55.81 -9.08
N GLU A 259 -6.58 56.31 -9.73
CA GLU A 259 -7.97 56.08 -9.32
C GLU A 259 -8.46 54.67 -9.64
N PHE A 260 -8.06 54.13 -10.80
CA PHE A 260 -8.37 52.76 -11.18
C PHE A 260 -7.78 51.75 -10.18
N GLN A 261 -6.51 51.92 -9.79
CA GLN A 261 -5.90 51.09 -8.75
C GLN A 261 -6.61 51.23 -7.41
N ARG A 262 -7.07 52.43 -7.05
CA ARG A 262 -7.86 52.65 -5.82
C ARG A 262 -9.18 51.88 -5.84
N ILE A 263 -9.88 51.84 -6.98
CA ILE A 263 -11.15 51.10 -7.15
C ILE A 263 -10.93 49.58 -7.09
N ILE A 264 -9.89 49.05 -7.75
CA ILE A 264 -9.54 47.62 -7.66
C ILE A 264 -9.23 47.22 -6.22
N ARG A 265 -8.43 48.02 -5.51
CA ARG A 265 -8.11 47.78 -4.09
C ARG A 265 -9.36 47.79 -3.22
N LYS A 266 -10.31 48.70 -3.47
CA LYS A 266 -11.60 48.74 -2.75
C LYS A 266 -12.48 47.51 -3.06
N LYS A 267 -12.55 47.06 -4.31
CA LYS A 267 -13.31 45.84 -4.69
C LYS A 267 -12.73 44.55 -4.09
N LYS A 268 -11.40 44.46 -3.95
CA LYS A 268 -10.74 43.30 -3.31
C LYS A 268 -10.93 43.26 -1.79
N ARG A 269 -11.25 44.39 -1.15
CA ARG A 269 -11.52 44.46 0.29
C ARG A 269 -12.96 44.00 0.54
N LYS A 270 -13.12 42.85 1.21
CA LYS A 270 -14.43 42.42 1.75
C LYS A 270 -14.85 43.36 2.88
N LYS A 271 -16.13 43.74 2.93
CA LYS A 271 -16.65 44.53 4.05
C LYS A 271 -16.85 43.62 5.27
N LEU A 272 -16.59 44.12 6.47
CA LEU A 272 -16.77 43.37 7.73
C LEU A 272 -18.18 42.77 7.86
N SER A 273 -19.21 43.45 7.34
CA SER A 273 -20.59 42.97 7.28
C SER A 273 -20.79 41.71 6.43
N GLU A 274 -19.99 41.51 5.38
CA GLU A 274 -20.08 40.35 4.46
C GLU A 274 -19.36 39.12 5.02
N ILE A 275 -18.44 39.31 5.97
CA ILE A 275 -17.71 38.21 6.62
C ILE A 275 -18.61 37.55 7.69
N SER A 276 -19.47 38.32 8.36
CA SER A 276 -20.40 37.80 9.37
C SER A 276 -21.52 36.91 8.81
N LYS A 277 -21.90 37.06 7.53
CA LYS A 277 -22.99 36.27 6.90
C LYS A 277 -22.55 34.96 6.26
N ASN A 278 -21.24 34.74 6.08
CA ASN A 278 -20.68 33.55 5.43
C ASN A 278 -20.15 32.50 6.42
N SER A 279 -20.52 32.58 7.71
CA SER A 279 -20.03 31.69 8.76
C SER A 279 -20.59 30.27 8.71
N ASP A 280 -21.65 30.02 7.95
CA ASP A 280 -22.34 28.72 7.96
C ASP A 280 -21.84 27.75 6.85
N ALA A 281 -20.95 28.21 5.96
CA ALA A 281 -20.29 27.33 5.00
C ALA A 281 -19.05 26.72 5.66
N LYS A 282 -19.14 25.47 6.13
CA LYS A 282 -17.94 24.69 6.49
C LYS A 282 -17.02 24.64 5.26
N PRO A 283 -15.78 25.17 5.33
CA PRO A 283 -14.88 25.10 4.19
C PRO A 283 -14.51 23.64 3.94
N GLU A 284 -14.69 23.15 2.72
CA GLU A 284 -14.04 21.92 2.26
C GLU A 284 -12.53 22.15 2.35
N ILE A 285 -11.88 21.43 3.27
CA ILE A 285 -10.44 21.52 3.49
C ILE A 285 -9.78 20.69 2.39
N THR A 286 -9.20 21.36 1.40
CA THR A 286 -8.26 20.73 0.47
C THR A 286 -6.87 20.66 1.10
N ASP A 287 -6.05 19.69 0.67
CA ASP A 287 -4.73 19.40 1.25
C ASP A 287 -3.76 20.60 1.24
N GLU A 288 -3.90 21.51 0.28
CA GLU A 288 -3.10 22.75 0.25
C GLU A 288 -3.46 23.72 1.40
N ILE A 289 -4.69 23.66 1.90
CA ILE A 289 -5.18 24.51 2.99
C ILE A 289 -4.76 23.91 4.32
N SER A 290 -4.76 22.58 4.48
CA SER A 290 -4.25 21.92 5.69
C SER A 290 -2.76 22.17 5.90
N GLU A 291 -1.93 22.03 4.85
CA GLU A 291 -0.50 22.34 4.92
C GLU A 291 -0.21 23.78 5.33
N LYS A 292 -1.00 24.74 4.82
CA LYS A 292 -0.84 26.15 5.18
C LYS A 292 -1.23 26.42 6.63
N ILE A 293 -2.26 25.74 7.14
CA ILE A 293 -2.67 25.84 8.55
C ILE A 293 -1.59 25.23 9.45
N GLU A 294 -1.01 24.09 9.08
CA GLU A 294 0.11 23.47 9.82
C GLU A 294 1.35 24.36 9.85
N LYS A 295 1.76 24.90 8.70
CA LYS A 295 2.88 25.86 8.62
C LYS A 295 2.61 27.12 9.45
N PHE A 296 1.36 27.54 9.58
CA PHE A 296 0.99 28.67 10.42
C PHE A 296 1.03 28.34 11.91
N LYS A 297 0.51 27.18 12.34
CA LYS A 297 0.58 26.72 13.73
C LYS A 297 2.02 26.54 14.19
N SER A 298 2.85 25.89 13.39
CA SER A 298 4.30 25.74 13.64
C SER A 298 4.98 27.09 13.89
N LYS A 299 4.73 28.09 13.03
CA LYS A 299 5.31 29.43 13.21
C LYS A 299 4.77 30.19 14.42
N PHE A 300 3.52 29.91 14.80
CA PHE A 300 2.87 30.57 15.93
C PHE A 300 3.36 30.01 17.26
N ASP A 301 3.45 28.68 17.40
CA ASP A 301 3.94 28.01 18.61
C ASP A 301 5.41 28.36 18.88
N HIS A 302 6.25 28.42 17.85
CA HIS A 302 7.66 28.80 18.03
C HIS A 302 7.85 30.23 18.53
N ARG A 303 7.06 31.19 18.03
CA ARG A 303 7.14 32.58 18.49
C ARG A 303 6.53 32.78 19.88
N PHE A 304 5.52 31.99 20.22
CA PHE A 304 4.85 32.08 21.51
C PHE A 304 5.70 31.46 22.63
N GLN A 305 6.29 30.28 22.40
CA GLN A 305 7.19 29.64 23.36
C GLN A 305 8.44 30.46 23.62
N ASN A 306 9.10 30.97 22.58
CA ASN A 306 10.34 31.76 22.74
C ASN A 306 10.15 33.09 23.46
N LYS A 307 8.94 33.65 23.49
CA LYS A 307 8.70 34.97 24.08
C LYS A 307 8.06 34.92 25.47
N TYR A 308 7.34 33.85 25.80
CA TYR A 308 6.50 33.81 27.01
C TYR A 308 6.67 32.56 27.87
N MET A 309 7.44 31.57 27.45
CA MET A 309 7.69 30.34 28.22
C MET A 309 9.19 30.13 28.45
N MET A 310 9.81 31.03 29.23
CA MET A 310 11.06 30.71 29.94
C MET A 310 10.71 29.85 31.17
N LYS A 311 11.23 28.63 31.21
CA LYS A 311 11.42 27.74 32.38
C LYS A 311 12.86 27.21 32.20
N HIS A 312 13.82 27.27 33.10
CA HIS A 312 13.87 27.29 34.57
C HIS A 312 15.09 28.12 35.03
N ASP A 313 14.89 29.07 35.95
CA ASP A 313 15.95 29.74 36.73
C ASP A 313 15.92 29.19 38.18
N ASP A 314 15.81 27.87 38.35
CA ASP A 314 15.69 27.24 39.69
C ASP A 314 16.99 26.59 40.21
N GLU A 315 18.12 26.66 39.48
CA GLU A 315 19.38 26.01 39.89
C GLU A 315 20.52 26.94 40.29
N THR A 316 20.42 28.26 40.07
CA THR A 316 21.44 29.22 40.50
C THR A 316 21.05 29.90 41.80
N ASP A 317 21.83 29.67 42.86
CA ASP A 317 21.66 30.32 44.16
C ASP A 317 21.68 31.86 43.96
N PRO A 318 20.62 32.59 44.32
CA PRO A 318 20.51 34.04 44.09
C PRO A 318 21.67 34.86 44.68
N ILE A 319 22.39 34.31 45.66
CA ILE A 319 23.61 34.91 46.21
C ILE A 319 24.75 34.94 45.19
N ASP A 320 24.89 33.90 44.36
CA ASP A 320 25.96 33.82 43.37
C ASP A 320 25.70 34.75 42.18
N ILE A 321 24.44 34.96 41.79
CA ILE A 321 24.05 35.99 40.81
C ILE A 321 24.45 37.39 41.29
N ILE A 322 24.30 37.67 42.59
CA ILE A 322 24.70 38.95 43.19
C ILE A 322 26.23 39.09 43.22
N ARG A 323 26.96 38.01 43.51
CA ARG A 323 28.44 37.99 43.49
C ARG A 323 28.99 38.21 42.08
N GLU A 324 28.42 37.57 41.07
CA GLU A 324 28.82 37.78 39.67
C GLU A 324 28.52 39.20 39.20
N ARG A 325 27.36 39.76 39.55
CA ARG A 325 27.03 41.15 39.24
C ARG A 325 27.98 42.14 39.92
N LYS A 326 28.41 41.88 41.15
CA LYS A 326 29.41 42.73 41.84
C LYS A 326 30.78 42.64 41.16
N LYS A 327 31.24 41.44 40.81
CA LYS A 327 32.51 41.25 40.08
C LYS A 327 32.51 42.00 38.73
N LYS A 328 31.45 41.84 37.93
CA LYS A 328 31.34 42.54 36.64
C LYS A 328 31.32 44.07 36.80
N LYS A 329 30.62 44.59 37.81
CA LYS A 329 30.64 46.03 38.10
C LYS A 329 32.00 46.54 38.56
N GLU A 330 32.75 45.75 39.32
CA GLU A 330 34.12 46.10 39.72
C GLU A 330 35.09 46.07 38.54
N GLU A 331 34.93 45.12 37.61
CA GLU A 331 35.69 45.05 36.36
C GLU A 331 35.37 46.24 35.45
N GLU A 332 34.08 46.53 35.21
CA GLU A 332 33.64 47.72 34.47
C GLU A 332 34.16 49.02 35.10
N TYR A 333 34.16 49.12 36.43
CA TYR A 333 34.67 50.30 37.14
C TYR A 333 36.18 50.44 37.01
N LYS A 334 36.94 49.34 37.07
CA LYS A 334 38.40 49.35 36.82
C LYS A 334 38.72 49.74 35.39
N GLU A 335 38.04 49.16 34.41
CA GLU A 335 38.17 49.56 33.00
C GLU A 335 37.87 51.05 32.81
N HIS A 336 36.87 51.59 33.51
CA HIS A 336 36.54 53.00 33.44
C HIS A 336 37.63 53.89 34.07
N ILE A 337 38.21 53.49 35.20
CA ILE A 337 39.32 54.20 35.85
C ILE A 337 40.58 54.17 34.97
N ASP A 338 40.90 53.02 34.39
CA ASP A 338 42.09 52.87 33.54
C ASP A 338 41.96 53.74 32.29
N LYS A 339 40.76 53.83 31.69
CA LYS A 339 40.46 54.78 30.61
C LYS A 339 40.60 56.24 31.01
N PHE A 340 40.38 56.60 32.28
CA PHE A 340 40.61 57.97 32.75
C PHE A 340 42.11 58.24 32.98
N LYS A 341 42.86 57.27 33.51
CA LYS A 341 44.31 57.40 33.71
C LYS A 341 45.10 57.48 32.41
N GLU A 342 44.66 56.79 31.35
CA GLU A 342 45.28 56.89 30.02
C GLU A 342 45.00 58.25 29.34
N ASN A 343 43.92 58.95 29.72
CA ASN A 343 43.56 60.25 29.17
C ASN A 343 44.16 61.45 29.95
N ASP A 344 44.78 61.23 31.12
CA ASP A 344 45.46 62.26 31.92
C ASP A 344 46.99 62.31 31.69
N ILE A 345 47.52 61.58 30.67
CA ILE A 345 48.95 61.53 30.31
C ILE A 345 49.27 62.26 28.97
N GLU A 346 48.29 62.90 28.33
CA GLU A 346 48.54 63.96 27.33
C GLU A 346 48.42 65.36 27.97
#